data_AF-A0A2V7G8R9-F1
#
_entry.id   AF-A0A2V7G8R9-F1
#
_cell.length_a   1.000
_cell.length_b   1.000
_cell.length_c   1.000
_cell.angle_alpha   90.00
_cell.angle_beta   90.00
_cell.angle_gamma   90.00
#
_symmetry.space_group_name_H-M   'P 1'
#
loop_
_entity.id
_entity.type
_entity.pdbx_description
1 polymer ?
#
loop_
_entity_poly.entity_id
_entity_poly.type
_entity_poly.pdbx_seq_one_letter_code
_entity_poly.pdbx_strand_id
1 'polypeptide(L)'
;MSTPTVAIVGRPNVGKSTLFNRIIGRREAIVDARPGVTRDRHFAASEWNGRRFWLVDTGGLVPAGDALNRAIRAQVEAAIAEGDLVLFVVDVIDGVTAADVEIAHDLRRAGRPVLLVANKADQLPDDHRHLAFYELGLGDPLPVSAAVGKSSGDLLDRVAAMLPETSPDEDADTIPVAVVGRPNVGKSSLVNRLLGAERVVVAAEPGTTRDAIDTPLTYQDRRLVLIDTAGLRKRSRVEDEIEFYSTLRTARAVERAHVCILVVDASDGMHAQDLKIANDAWERGAGIIVAVNKWDLIEEKDTNTAVRGEEVLKAKAPFLEYIPFA
;
A
#
# COMPACT_ATOMS: atom_id res chain seq x y z
N MET A 1 -6.51 -1.32 -13.89
CA MET A 1 -7.14 -1.37 -12.53
C MET A 1 -6.07 -1.49 -11.43
N SER A 2 -6.36 -1.09 -10.19
CA SER A 2 -5.40 -1.17 -9.07
C SER A 2 -5.16 -2.62 -8.59
N THR A 3 -3.92 -2.95 -8.22
CA THR A 3 -3.58 -4.27 -7.65
C THR A 3 -4.34 -4.48 -6.33
N PRO A 4 -5.16 -5.53 -6.20
CA PRO A 4 -5.99 -5.75 -5.01
C PRO A 4 -5.16 -5.92 -3.74
N THR A 5 -5.72 -5.58 -2.59
CA THR A 5 -5.05 -5.73 -1.29
C THR A 5 -5.74 -6.72 -0.37
N VAL A 6 -4.94 -7.62 0.18
CA VAL A 6 -5.30 -8.63 1.17
C VAL A 6 -4.73 -8.21 2.53
N ALA A 7 -5.61 -7.91 3.49
CA ALA A 7 -5.21 -7.51 4.84
C ALA A 7 -5.36 -8.68 5.83
N ILE A 8 -4.32 -8.99 6.59
CA ILE A 8 -4.32 -10.03 7.62
C ILE A 8 -4.61 -9.39 8.97
N VAL A 9 -5.71 -9.80 9.61
CA VAL A 9 -6.15 -9.31 10.92
C VAL A 9 -6.42 -10.46 11.89
N GLY A 10 -6.40 -10.17 13.19
CA GLY A 10 -6.67 -11.12 14.26
C GLY A 10 -5.97 -10.70 15.54
N ARG A 11 -6.34 -11.31 16.67
CA ARG A 11 -5.70 -11.00 17.97
C ARG A 11 -4.20 -11.33 17.97
N PRO A 12 -3.41 -10.87 18.96
CA PRO A 12 -2.00 -11.23 19.07
C PRO A 12 -1.78 -12.75 19.12
N ASN A 13 -0.62 -13.20 18.66
CA ASN A 13 -0.14 -14.59 18.76
C ASN A 13 -0.93 -15.69 18.02
N VAL A 14 -1.95 -15.35 17.22
CA VAL A 14 -2.65 -16.30 16.32
C VAL A 14 -1.82 -16.75 15.11
N GLY A 15 -0.64 -16.15 14.90
CA GLY A 15 0.28 -16.51 13.82
C GLY A 15 0.13 -15.69 12.53
N LYS A 16 -0.39 -14.46 12.60
CA LYS A 16 -0.50 -13.52 11.46
C LYS A 16 0.82 -13.35 10.70
N SER A 17 1.91 -13.00 11.39
CA SER A 17 3.21 -12.79 10.75
C SER A 17 3.83 -14.07 10.21
N THR A 18 3.53 -15.23 10.81
CA THR A 18 3.92 -16.54 10.26
C THR A 18 3.20 -16.81 8.95
N LEU A 19 1.89 -16.53 8.90
CA LEU A 19 1.08 -16.66 7.68
C LEU A 19 1.52 -15.67 6.61
N PHE A 20 1.77 -14.41 6.99
CA PHE A 20 2.35 -13.40 6.10
C PHE A 20 3.62 -13.94 5.44
N ASN A 21 4.61 -14.33 6.25
CA ASN A 21 5.89 -14.86 5.77
C ASN A 21 5.75 -16.12 4.89
N ARG A 22 4.71 -16.94 5.14
CA ARG A 22 4.40 -18.09 4.31
C ARG A 22 3.93 -17.67 2.91
N ILE A 23 3.02 -16.70 2.83
CA ILE A 23 2.42 -16.24 1.57
C ILE A 23 3.45 -15.51 0.69
N ILE A 24 4.38 -14.77 1.29
CA ILE A 24 5.47 -14.11 0.54
C ILE A 24 6.60 -15.05 0.09
N GLY A 25 6.62 -16.33 0.49
CA GLY A 25 7.75 -17.23 0.30
C GLY A 25 8.10 -17.60 -1.16
N ARG A 26 9.39 -17.40 -1.53
CA ARG A 26 10.09 -17.64 -2.83
C ARG A 26 9.73 -16.70 -4.00
N ARG A 27 9.97 -15.40 -3.83
CA ARG A 27 10.89 -14.71 -4.74
C ARG A 27 12.10 -14.29 -3.92
N GLU A 28 13.29 -14.72 -4.32
CA GLU A 28 14.47 -13.86 -4.23
C GLU A 28 14.09 -12.61 -5.04
N ALA A 29 13.36 -11.68 -4.43
CA ALA A 29 13.48 -10.31 -4.87
C ALA A 29 14.96 -10.02 -4.72
N ILE A 30 15.58 -9.62 -5.82
CA ILE A 30 16.92 -9.07 -5.86
C ILE A 30 16.87 -7.83 -4.96
N VAL A 31 16.96 -8.02 -3.65
CA VAL A 31 17.19 -6.96 -2.69
C VAL A 31 18.70 -6.91 -2.62
N ASP A 32 19.26 -6.08 -3.49
CA ASP A 32 20.63 -5.66 -3.41
C ASP A 32 20.90 -5.27 -1.93
N ALA A 33 21.95 -5.83 -1.34
CA ALA A 33 22.26 -5.72 0.09
C ALA A 33 22.78 -4.33 0.46
N ARG A 34 22.22 -3.27 -0.14
CA ARG A 34 22.57 -1.89 0.11
C ARG A 34 21.97 -1.45 1.46
N PRO A 35 22.79 -0.95 2.40
CA PRO A 35 22.31 -0.37 3.65
C PRO A 35 21.43 0.85 3.34
N GLY A 36 20.13 0.79 3.65
CA GLY A 36 19.20 1.91 3.42
C GLY A 36 17.77 1.51 3.08
N VAL A 37 17.52 0.27 2.66
CA VAL A 37 16.15 -0.26 2.49
C VAL A 37 15.57 -0.64 3.85
N THR A 38 14.70 0.22 4.40
CA THR A 38 13.84 -0.17 5.51
C THR A 38 12.95 -1.33 5.03
N ARG A 39 13.20 -2.53 5.57
CA ARG A 39 12.29 -3.67 5.52
C ARG A 39 10.98 -3.25 6.19
N ASP A 40 10.00 -2.82 5.41
CA ASP A 40 8.64 -2.67 5.91
C ASP A 40 8.07 -4.08 6.06
N ARG A 41 8.31 -4.71 7.21
CA ARG A 41 7.98 -6.13 7.51
C ARG A 41 6.47 -6.43 7.51
N HIS A 42 5.64 -5.48 7.12
CA HIS A 42 4.19 -5.51 7.24
C HIS A 42 3.47 -5.34 5.90
N PHE A 43 4.22 -5.21 4.80
CA PHE A 43 3.66 -5.03 3.48
C PHE A 43 4.52 -5.69 2.41
N ALA A 44 3.91 -6.42 1.47
CA ALA A 44 4.65 -7.06 0.39
C ALA A 44 3.75 -7.40 -0.80
N ALA A 45 4.33 -7.38 -2.00
CA ALA A 45 3.68 -7.90 -3.20
C ALA A 45 3.70 -9.44 -3.18
N SER A 46 2.60 -10.05 -3.61
CA SER A 46 2.48 -11.50 -3.79
C SER A 46 1.77 -11.82 -5.10
N GLU A 47 1.98 -13.04 -5.59
CA GLU A 47 1.41 -13.54 -6.84
C GLU A 47 1.03 -15.00 -6.65
N TRP A 48 -0.21 -15.36 -7.02
CA TRP A 48 -0.69 -16.73 -7.01
C TRP A 48 -1.54 -17.01 -8.24
N ASN A 49 -1.24 -18.07 -9.00
CA ASN A 49 -1.94 -18.42 -10.24
C ASN A 49 -2.12 -17.23 -11.21
N GLY A 50 -1.08 -16.39 -11.35
CA GLY A 50 -1.09 -15.19 -12.19
C GLY A 50 -1.91 -14.01 -11.65
N ARG A 51 -2.59 -14.16 -10.50
CA ARG A 51 -3.27 -13.07 -9.79
C ARG A 51 -2.28 -12.39 -8.85
N ARG A 52 -1.99 -11.11 -9.11
CA ARG A 52 -1.13 -10.28 -8.25
C ARG A 52 -1.98 -9.58 -7.20
N PHE A 53 -1.46 -9.47 -6.00
CA PHE A 53 -2.09 -8.74 -4.91
C PHE A 53 -1.06 -8.25 -3.91
N TRP A 54 -1.41 -7.20 -3.19
CA TRP A 54 -0.68 -6.75 -2.03
C TRP A 54 -1.10 -7.51 -0.79
N LEU A 55 -0.14 -7.87 0.06
CA LEU A 55 -0.39 -8.47 1.35
C LEU A 55 0.02 -7.50 2.45
N VAL A 56 -0.85 -7.28 3.43
CA VAL A 56 -0.63 -6.39 4.58
C VAL A 56 -0.79 -7.17 5.89
N ASP A 57 0.19 -7.14 6.78
CA ASP A 57 0.06 -7.67 8.16
C ASP A 57 -0.32 -6.53 9.11
N THR A 58 -1.59 -6.47 9.56
CA THR A 58 -2.03 -5.38 10.44
C THR A 58 -1.43 -5.46 11.83
N GLY A 59 -0.91 -6.63 12.23
CA GLY A 59 -0.34 -6.88 13.54
C GLY A 59 0.84 -5.98 13.90
N GLY A 60 1.62 -5.55 12.91
CA GLY A 60 2.76 -4.66 13.12
C GLY A 60 2.54 -3.20 12.70
N LEU A 61 1.31 -2.82 12.36
CA LEU A 61 0.99 -1.46 11.91
C LEU A 61 0.67 -0.49 13.05
N VAL A 62 0.39 -1.01 14.25
CA VAL A 62 0.01 -0.20 15.40
C VAL A 62 1.18 -0.17 16.41
N PRO A 63 1.62 1.02 16.86
CA PRO A 63 2.72 1.15 17.80
C PRO A 63 2.52 0.34 19.08
N ALA A 64 3.60 -0.25 19.60
CA ALA A 64 3.58 -0.89 20.89
C ALA A 64 3.38 0.17 22.00
N GLY A 65 2.38 -0.02 22.86
CA GLY A 65 2.12 0.88 24.01
C GLY A 65 0.66 1.29 24.18
N ASP A 66 -0.19 1.08 23.17
CA ASP A 66 -1.63 1.28 23.31
C ASP A 66 -2.28 0.19 24.17
N ALA A 67 -3.33 0.55 24.91
CA ALA A 67 -4.18 -0.42 25.59
C ALA A 67 -4.63 -1.48 24.57
N LEU A 68 -4.31 -2.75 24.83
CA LEU A 68 -4.39 -3.86 23.87
C LEU A 68 -5.66 -3.86 23.00
N ASN A 69 -6.83 -3.60 23.60
CA ASN A 69 -8.11 -3.58 22.90
C ASN A 69 -8.23 -2.42 21.88
N ARG A 70 -7.68 -1.24 22.17
CA ARG A 70 -7.64 -0.12 21.22
C ARG A 70 -6.74 -0.43 20.03
N ALA A 71 -5.59 -1.03 20.30
CA ALA A 71 -4.66 -1.43 19.25
C ALA A 71 -5.30 -2.46 18.30
N ILE A 72 -5.99 -3.47 18.85
CA ILE A 72 -6.71 -4.47 18.06
C ILE A 72 -7.79 -3.81 17.19
N ARG A 73 -8.59 -2.89 17.74
CA ARG A 73 -9.62 -2.18 16.96
C ARG A 73 -9.04 -1.35 15.83
N ALA A 74 -7.97 -0.59 16.09
CA ALA A 74 -7.28 0.17 15.05
C ALA A 74 -6.76 -0.73 13.92
N GLN A 75 -6.27 -1.93 14.24
CA GLN A 75 -5.85 -2.91 13.23
C GLN A 75 -7.01 -3.44 12.38
N VAL A 76 -8.19 -3.62 12.98
CA VAL A 76 -9.40 -4.06 12.27
C VAL A 76 -9.92 -2.97 11.35
N GLU A 77 -10.03 -1.74 11.86
CA GLU A 77 -10.41 -0.57 11.07
C GLU A 77 -9.46 -0.35 9.90
N ALA A 78 -8.14 -0.52 10.12
CA ALA A 78 -7.11 -0.52 9.09
C ALA A 78 -7.40 -1.51 7.96
N ALA A 79 -7.61 -2.77 8.34
CA ALA A 79 -7.85 -3.87 7.40
C ALA A 79 -9.11 -3.63 6.57
N ILE A 80 -10.17 -3.10 7.21
CA ILE A 80 -11.44 -2.79 6.56
C ILE A 80 -11.31 -1.63 5.57
N ALA A 81 -10.58 -0.59 5.95
CA ALA A 81 -10.44 0.62 5.13
C ALA A 81 -9.61 0.34 3.88
N GLU A 82 -8.50 -0.38 4.03
CA GLU A 82 -7.49 -0.54 2.98
C GLU A 82 -7.55 -1.90 2.27
N GLY A 83 -8.25 -2.90 2.81
CA GLY A 83 -8.36 -4.24 2.24
C GLY A 83 -9.52 -4.41 1.25
N ASP A 84 -9.23 -5.02 0.11
CA ASP A 84 -10.24 -5.57 -0.80
C ASP A 84 -10.74 -6.93 -0.31
N LEU A 85 -9.87 -7.67 0.39
CA LEU A 85 -10.16 -8.90 1.09
C LEU A 85 -9.49 -8.89 2.47
N VAL A 86 -10.19 -9.32 3.51
CA VAL A 86 -9.65 -9.45 4.86
C VAL A 86 -9.47 -10.93 5.22
N LEU A 87 -8.26 -11.33 5.59
CA LEU A 87 -7.97 -12.63 6.20
C LEU A 87 -8.06 -12.48 7.71
N PHE A 88 -9.15 -12.99 8.30
CA PHE A 88 -9.30 -13.01 9.75
C PHE A 88 -8.72 -14.30 10.31
N VAL A 89 -7.56 -14.18 10.96
CA VAL A 89 -6.80 -15.31 11.49
C VAL A 89 -7.15 -15.57 12.94
N VAL A 90 -7.55 -16.80 13.23
CA VAL A 90 -7.85 -17.33 14.56
C VAL A 90 -6.95 -18.54 14.86
N ASP A 91 -6.84 -18.93 16.14
CA ASP A 91 -5.96 -20.00 16.59
C ASP A 91 -6.76 -21.23 17.04
N VAL A 92 -6.59 -22.37 16.35
CA VAL A 92 -7.30 -23.61 16.70
C VAL A 92 -6.91 -24.21 18.06
N ILE A 93 -5.75 -23.83 18.61
CA ILE A 93 -5.29 -24.32 19.91
C ILE A 93 -6.08 -23.66 21.04
N ASP A 94 -6.27 -22.34 20.96
CA ASP A 94 -6.97 -21.55 21.96
C ASP A 94 -8.49 -21.61 21.80
N GLY A 95 -8.98 -21.91 20.59
CA GLY A 95 -10.40 -21.87 20.26
C GLY A 95 -10.96 -20.45 20.12
N VAL A 96 -12.28 -20.31 20.17
CA VAL A 96 -12.98 -19.02 20.06
C VAL A 96 -12.79 -18.20 21.33
N THR A 97 -12.30 -16.96 21.20
CA THR A 97 -12.15 -16.03 22.33
C THR A 97 -13.09 -14.82 22.21
N ALA A 98 -13.30 -14.10 23.33
CA ALA A 98 -14.10 -12.87 23.33
C ALA A 98 -13.56 -11.81 22.34
N ALA A 99 -12.24 -11.70 22.21
CA ALA A 99 -11.62 -10.80 21.23
C ALA A 99 -11.95 -11.22 19.79
N ASP A 100 -12.00 -12.53 19.51
CA ASP A 100 -12.36 -13.01 18.17
C ASP A 100 -13.83 -12.72 17.83
N VAL A 101 -14.72 -12.80 18.83
CA VAL A 101 -16.13 -12.44 18.69
C VAL A 101 -16.31 -10.95 18.41
N GLU A 102 -15.60 -10.08 19.13
CA GLU A 102 -15.61 -8.63 18.88
C GLU A 102 -15.11 -8.28 17.47
N ILE A 103 -13.94 -8.81 17.08
CA ILE A 103 -13.38 -8.59 15.74
C ILE A 103 -14.35 -9.08 14.66
N ALA A 104 -14.93 -10.28 14.84
CA ALA A 104 -15.88 -10.83 13.88
C ALA A 104 -17.13 -9.96 13.73
N HIS A 105 -17.64 -9.39 14.82
CA HIS A 105 -18.76 -8.47 14.79
C HIS A 105 -18.45 -7.21 13.96
N ASP A 106 -17.27 -6.62 14.15
CA ASP A 106 -16.86 -5.41 13.43
C ASP A 106 -16.66 -5.70 11.94
N LEU A 107 -16.04 -6.84 11.60
CA LEU A 107 -15.87 -7.30 10.22
C LEU A 107 -17.20 -7.56 9.50
N ARG A 108 -18.19 -8.17 10.19
CA ARG A 108 -19.54 -8.36 9.61
C ARG A 108 -20.23 -7.03 9.30
N ARG A 109 -20.08 -6.03 10.19
CA ARG A 109 -20.69 -4.71 10.00
C ARG A 109 -20.07 -3.94 8.83
N ALA A 110 -18.79 -4.16 8.57
CA ALA A 110 -18.04 -3.46 7.53
C ALA A 110 -18.46 -3.83 6.09
N GLY A 111 -19.09 -4.99 5.88
CA GLY A 111 -19.55 -5.44 4.56
C GLY A 111 -18.41 -5.73 3.56
N ARG A 112 -17.17 -5.89 4.04
CA ARG A 112 -16.02 -6.29 3.21
C ARG A 112 -15.97 -7.82 3.06
N PRO A 113 -15.44 -8.34 1.95
CA PRO A 113 -15.13 -9.77 1.83
C PRO A 113 -14.16 -10.19 2.95
N VAL A 114 -14.52 -11.23 3.70
CA VAL A 114 -13.72 -11.79 4.78
C VAL A 114 -13.55 -13.28 4.53
N LEU A 115 -12.32 -13.76 4.70
CA LEU A 115 -12.01 -15.19 4.75
C LEU A 115 -11.53 -15.53 6.16
N LEU A 116 -12.24 -16.44 6.82
CA LEU A 116 -11.91 -16.90 8.16
C LEU A 116 -10.83 -17.99 8.08
N VAL A 117 -9.68 -17.74 8.71
CA VAL A 117 -8.48 -18.59 8.62
C VAL A 117 -8.17 -19.16 10.00
N ALA A 118 -8.42 -20.45 10.19
CA ALA A 118 -8.17 -21.17 11.42
C ALA A 118 -6.74 -21.75 11.42
N ASN A 119 -5.79 -20.97 11.95
CA ASN A 119 -4.37 -21.27 11.91
C ASN A 119 -3.93 -22.23 13.02
N LYS A 120 -2.72 -22.80 12.88
CA LYS A 120 -2.10 -23.82 13.75
C LYS A 120 -2.76 -25.20 13.70
N ALA A 121 -3.48 -25.49 12.62
CA ALA A 121 -4.04 -26.81 12.34
C ALA A 121 -2.95 -27.78 11.82
N ASP A 122 -1.96 -28.07 12.67
CA ASP A 122 -0.76 -28.83 12.28
C ASP A 122 -1.05 -30.30 11.94
N GLN A 123 -2.14 -30.84 12.49
CA GLN A 123 -2.53 -32.25 12.35
C GLN A 123 -3.58 -32.51 11.25
N LEU A 124 -3.74 -31.59 10.28
CA LEU A 124 -4.61 -31.84 9.13
C LEU A 124 -4.21 -33.12 8.36
N PRO A 125 -5.19 -33.90 7.85
CA PRO A 125 -6.64 -33.62 7.83
C PRO A 125 -7.43 -34.02 9.10
N ASP A 126 -6.78 -34.65 10.09
CA ASP A 126 -7.46 -35.23 11.26
C ASP A 126 -7.88 -34.20 12.33
N ASP A 127 -7.44 -32.94 12.16
CA ASP A 127 -7.76 -31.83 13.07
C ASP A 127 -9.07 -31.13 12.70
N HIS A 128 -10.11 -31.37 13.50
CA HIS A 128 -11.43 -30.79 13.31
C HIS A 128 -11.74 -29.58 14.23
N ARG A 129 -10.77 -29.08 14.99
CA ARG A 129 -11.00 -27.96 15.94
C ARG A 129 -11.42 -26.66 15.26
N HIS A 130 -11.06 -26.49 13.99
CA HIS A 130 -11.48 -25.36 13.17
C HIS A 130 -13.01 -25.23 13.04
N LEU A 131 -13.77 -26.32 13.20
CA LEU A 131 -15.23 -26.30 13.10
C LEU A 131 -15.91 -25.47 14.20
N ALA A 132 -15.27 -25.26 15.35
CA ALA A 132 -15.82 -24.41 16.41
C ALA A 132 -16.01 -22.96 15.95
N PHE A 133 -15.22 -22.49 14.98
CA PHE A 133 -15.25 -21.10 14.54
C PHE A 133 -16.43 -20.74 13.64
N TYR A 134 -17.30 -21.70 13.27
CA TYR A 134 -18.59 -21.40 12.64
C TYR A 134 -19.44 -20.44 13.50
N GLU A 135 -19.27 -20.46 14.83
CA GLU A 135 -19.93 -19.53 15.76
C GLU A 135 -19.66 -18.06 15.43
N LEU A 136 -18.52 -17.75 14.81
CA LEU A 136 -18.17 -16.39 14.41
C LEU A 136 -19.01 -15.88 13.24
N GLY A 137 -19.81 -16.72 12.57
CA GLY A 137 -20.76 -16.28 11.54
C GLY A 137 -20.11 -15.57 10.34
N LEU A 138 -18.89 -15.97 9.97
CA LEU A 138 -18.10 -15.41 8.88
C LEU A 138 -17.91 -16.40 7.71
N GLY A 139 -18.80 -17.40 7.60
CA GLY A 139 -18.70 -18.48 6.62
C GLY A 139 -17.78 -19.62 7.09
N ASP A 140 -17.30 -20.41 6.13
CA ASP A 140 -16.53 -21.63 6.40
C ASP A 140 -15.12 -21.30 6.93
N PRO A 141 -14.74 -21.74 8.14
CA PRO A 141 -13.39 -21.56 8.65
C PRO A 141 -12.42 -22.45 7.88
N LEU A 142 -11.45 -21.84 7.20
CA LEU A 142 -10.43 -22.57 6.45
C LEU A 142 -9.27 -22.96 7.38
N PRO A 143 -9.05 -24.26 7.65
CA PRO A 143 -7.94 -24.67 8.50
C PRO A 143 -6.61 -24.58 7.76
N VAL A 144 -5.62 -23.97 8.39
CA VAL A 144 -4.27 -23.85 7.85
C VAL A 144 -3.22 -24.10 8.93
N SER A 145 -2.04 -24.54 8.50
CA SER A 145 -0.84 -24.44 9.34
C SER A 145 0.18 -23.56 8.63
N ALA A 146 0.28 -22.30 9.05
CA ALA A 146 1.29 -21.39 8.50
C ALA A 146 2.73 -21.87 8.79
N ALA A 147 2.94 -22.49 9.95
CA ALA A 147 4.25 -22.98 10.38
C ALA A 147 4.75 -24.16 9.54
N VAL A 148 3.86 -25.11 9.23
CA VAL A 148 4.20 -26.32 8.46
C VAL A 148 3.94 -26.13 6.96
N GLY A 149 3.03 -25.23 6.59
CA GLY A 149 2.62 -24.95 5.21
C GLY A 149 1.39 -25.74 4.74
N LYS A 150 0.72 -26.49 5.62
CA LYS A 150 -0.49 -27.24 5.26
C LYS A 150 -1.63 -26.28 4.87
N SER A 151 -2.33 -26.64 3.79
CA SER A 151 -3.47 -25.88 3.22
C SER A 151 -3.17 -24.42 2.85
N SER A 152 -1.90 -24.05 2.73
CA SER A 152 -1.53 -22.69 2.28
C SER A 152 -1.88 -22.46 0.81
N GLY A 153 -1.82 -23.50 -0.04
CA GLY A 153 -2.28 -23.43 -1.43
C GLY A 153 -3.79 -23.24 -1.54
N ASP A 154 -4.56 -24.04 -0.79
CA ASP A 154 -6.03 -23.93 -0.75
C ASP A 154 -6.48 -22.54 -0.28
N LEU A 155 -5.78 -21.96 0.71
CA LEU A 155 -5.98 -20.59 1.15
C LEU A 155 -5.75 -19.60 0.00
N LEU A 156 -4.65 -19.73 -0.74
CA LEU A 156 -4.31 -18.83 -1.83
C LEU A 156 -5.25 -18.97 -3.03
N ASP A 157 -5.75 -20.17 -3.31
CA ASP A 157 -6.79 -20.40 -4.32
C ASP A 157 -8.09 -19.67 -3.94
N ARG A 158 -8.50 -19.75 -2.67
CA ARG A 158 -9.67 -19.01 -2.17
C ARG A 158 -9.47 -17.50 -2.18
N VAL A 159 -8.27 -17.02 -1.83
CA VAL A 159 -7.90 -15.61 -1.95
C VAL A 159 -8.04 -15.16 -3.41
N ALA A 160 -7.36 -15.84 -4.34
CA ALA A 160 -7.37 -15.49 -5.75
C ALA A 160 -8.79 -15.47 -6.36
N ALA A 161 -9.66 -16.39 -5.94
CA ALA A 161 -11.06 -16.44 -6.39
C ALA A 161 -11.95 -15.33 -5.82
N MET A 162 -11.62 -14.79 -4.64
CA MET A 162 -12.39 -13.72 -3.98
C MET A 162 -11.90 -12.31 -4.31
N LEU A 163 -10.68 -12.18 -4.85
CA LEU A 163 -10.17 -10.90 -5.29
C LEU A 163 -10.93 -10.37 -6.51
N PRO A 164 -11.19 -9.05 -6.58
CA PRO A 164 -11.81 -8.46 -7.75
C PRO A 164 -10.96 -8.74 -9.00
N GLU A 165 -11.61 -8.94 -10.14
CA GLU A 165 -10.87 -9.16 -11.38
C GLU A 165 -10.10 -7.91 -11.78
N THR A 166 -8.79 -8.05 -12.01
CA THR A 166 -7.98 -7.02 -12.65
C THR A 166 -8.18 -7.15 -14.15
N SER A 167 -9.03 -6.29 -14.73
CA SER A 167 -9.12 -6.12 -16.16
C SER A 167 -7.80 -5.54 -16.70
N PRO A 168 -7.36 -5.96 -17.90
CA PRO A 168 -6.33 -5.23 -18.63
C PRO A 168 -6.79 -3.79 -18.82
N ASP A 169 -5.87 -2.83 -18.70
CA ASP A 169 -6.17 -1.39 -18.74
C ASP A 169 -7.10 -1.01 -19.91
N GLU A 170 -8.28 -0.50 -19.57
CA GLU A 170 -9.33 -0.15 -20.55
C GLU A 170 -9.02 1.13 -21.34
N ASP A 171 -7.85 1.76 -21.14
CA ASP A 171 -7.40 2.91 -21.93
C ASP A 171 -5.87 2.90 -22.09
N ALA A 172 -5.36 2.18 -23.09
CA ALA A 172 -3.93 2.12 -23.42
C ALA A 172 -3.30 3.51 -23.71
N ASP A 173 -4.13 4.51 -24.04
CA ASP A 173 -3.69 5.88 -24.35
C ASP A 173 -3.67 6.83 -23.14
N THR A 174 -4.09 6.37 -21.96
CA THR A 174 -4.06 7.17 -20.74
C THR A 174 -2.74 6.95 -20.00
N ILE A 175 -2.09 8.03 -19.57
CA ILE A 175 -0.84 7.96 -18.79
C ILE A 175 -1.16 8.14 -17.30
N PRO A 176 -1.02 7.10 -16.47
CA PRO A 176 -1.14 7.22 -15.03
C PRO A 176 0.11 7.89 -14.44
N VAL A 177 -0.12 8.98 -13.72
CA VAL A 177 0.93 9.81 -13.11
C VAL A 177 0.72 9.84 -11.60
N ALA A 178 1.71 9.42 -10.83
CA ALA A 178 1.70 9.51 -9.37
C ALA A 178 2.55 10.68 -8.89
N VAL A 179 2.05 11.45 -7.93
CA VAL A 179 2.83 12.50 -7.24
C VAL A 179 3.22 12.00 -5.85
N VAL A 180 4.50 11.69 -5.68
CA VAL A 180 5.05 10.96 -4.53
C VAL A 180 6.13 11.77 -3.81
N GLY A 181 6.50 11.34 -2.60
CA GLY A 181 7.51 12.02 -1.76
C GLY A 181 7.08 12.13 -0.30
N ARG A 182 7.99 12.55 0.57
CA ARG A 182 7.75 12.69 2.03
C ARG A 182 6.55 13.59 2.37
N PRO A 183 5.93 13.44 3.55
CA PRO A 183 4.96 14.41 4.05
C PRO A 183 5.49 15.85 3.99
N ASN A 184 4.62 16.84 3.78
CA ASN A 184 4.93 18.27 3.84
C ASN A 184 5.95 18.85 2.82
N VAL A 185 6.44 18.04 1.87
CA VAL A 185 7.27 18.53 0.73
C VAL A 185 6.47 19.34 -0.30
N GLY A 186 5.14 19.44 -0.14
CA GLY A 186 4.25 20.27 -0.98
C GLY A 186 3.57 19.57 -2.15
N LYS A 187 3.47 18.23 -2.13
CA LYS A 187 2.75 17.41 -3.13
C LYS A 187 1.33 17.94 -3.45
N SER A 188 0.54 18.24 -2.42
CA SER A 188 -0.84 18.72 -2.57
C SER A 188 -0.90 20.09 -3.25
N SER A 189 0.03 20.98 -2.90
CA SER A 189 0.16 22.30 -3.53
C SER A 189 0.54 22.17 -5.00
N LEU A 190 1.46 21.26 -5.33
CA LEU A 190 1.84 20.97 -6.71
C LEU A 190 0.65 20.44 -7.53
N VAL A 191 -0.07 19.44 -7.01
CA VAL A 191 -1.25 18.87 -7.69
C VAL A 191 -2.34 19.92 -7.92
N ASN A 192 -2.65 20.74 -6.91
CA ASN A 192 -3.64 21.81 -7.06
C ASN A 192 -3.22 22.83 -8.13
N ARG A 193 -1.92 23.16 -8.20
CA ARG A 193 -1.39 24.09 -9.20
C ARG A 193 -1.44 23.50 -10.61
N LEU A 194 -1.15 22.20 -10.76
CA LEU A 194 -1.29 21.50 -12.03
C LEU A 194 -2.75 21.48 -12.49
N LEU A 195 -3.68 21.17 -11.60
CA LEU A 195 -5.11 21.11 -11.92
C LEU A 195 -5.75 22.48 -12.19
N GLY A 196 -5.16 23.56 -11.68
CA GLY A 196 -5.60 24.94 -11.91
C GLY A 196 -4.93 25.63 -13.10
N ALA A 197 -4.06 24.96 -13.84
CA ALA A 197 -3.38 25.54 -15.00
C ALA A 197 -4.36 25.71 -16.18
N GLU A 198 -4.28 26.83 -16.90
CA GLU A 198 -5.21 27.18 -18.00
C GLU A 198 -5.35 26.12 -19.09
N ARG A 199 -4.34 25.24 -19.25
CA ARG A 199 -4.29 24.20 -20.28
C ARG A 199 -4.72 22.82 -19.79
N VAL A 200 -5.08 22.69 -18.52
CA VAL A 200 -5.51 21.41 -17.92
C VAL A 200 -7.03 21.39 -17.83
N VAL A 201 -7.65 20.46 -18.54
CA VAL A 201 -9.10 20.22 -18.47
C VAL A 201 -9.34 19.00 -17.59
N VAL A 202 -10.07 19.18 -16.50
CA VAL A 202 -10.47 18.09 -15.58
C VAL A 202 -11.80 17.53 -16.06
N ALA A 203 -11.86 16.22 -16.32
CA ALA A 203 -13.12 15.57 -16.69
C ALA A 203 -14.03 15.49 -15.46
N ALA A 204 -15.25 16.01 -15.57
CA ALA A 204 -16.24 15.98 -14.52
C ALA A 204 -17.11 14.73 -14.66
N GLU A 205 -16.60 13.55 -14.30
CA GLU A 205 -17.43 12.35 -14.16
C GLU A 205 -17.30 11.74 -12.77
N PRO A 206 -18.27 12.00 -11.88
CA PRO A 206 -18.49 11.19 -10.71
C PRO A 206 -19.18 9.89 -11.14
N GLY A 207 -18.51 8.73 -10.97
CA GLY A 207 -19.26 7.48 -10.76
C GLY A 207 -19.00 6.23 -11.62
N THR A 208 -17.86 6.01 -12.27
CA THR A 208 -17.58 4.70 -12.88
C THR A 208 -16.13 4.25 -12.71
N THR A 209 -15.80 3.88 -11.48
CA THR A 209 -14.99 2.74 -11.03
C THR A 209 -14.72 3.00 -9.56
N ARG A 210 -14.58 1.95 -8.76
CA ARG A 210 -14.60 2.00 -7.29
C ARG A 210 -13.45 2.83 -6.66
N ASP A 211 -12.56 3.38 -7.47
CA ASP A 211 -11.41 4.23 -7.12
C ASP A 211 -11.78 5.73 -7.23
N ALA A 212 -12.63 6.23 -6.34
CA ALA A 212 -13.06 7.65 -6.25
C ALA A 212 -11.95 8.65 -5.85
N ILE A 213 -10.68 8.30 -6.08
CA ILE A 213 -9.48 8.94 -5.52
C ILE A 213 -8.59 9.51 -6.64
N ASP A 214 -8.70 9.02 -7.87
CA ASP A 214 -7.89 9.45 -9.00
C ASP A 214 -8.54 10.62 -9.75
N THR A 215 -7.73 11.54 -10.29
CA THR A 215 -8.23 12.68 -11.06
C THR A 215 -7.84 12.54 -12.54
N PRO A 216 -8.78 12.26 -13.45
CA PRO A 216 -8.53 12.31 -14.89
C PRO A 216 -8.34 13.75 -15.36
N LEU A 217 -7.36 13.98 -16.25
CA LEU A 217 -7.13 15.28 -16.85
C LEU A 217 -6.59 15.16 -18.28
N THR A 218 -6.86 16.18 -19.09
CA THR A 218 -6.31 16.28 -20.44
C THR A 218 -5.31 17.43 -20.50
N TYR A 219 -4.13 17.16 -21.05
CA TYR A 219 -3.08 18.15 -21.29
C TYR A 219 -2.51 17.97 -22.70
N GLN A 220 -2.57 19.00 -23.54
CA GLN A 220 -2.09 18.96 -24.93
C GLN A 220 -2.60 17.72 -25.70
N ASP A 221 -3.91 17.48 -25.65
CA ASP A 221 -4.59 16.32 -26.29
C ASP A 221 -4.12 14.94 -25.81
N ARG A 222 -3.36 14.87 -24.71
CA ARG A 222 -2.99 13.62 -24.02
C ARG A 222 -3.85 13.42 -22.79
N ARG A 223 -4.37 12.20 -22.64
CA ARG A 223 -5.12 11.78 -21.46
C ARG A 223 -4.15 11.36 -20.37
N LEU A 224 -4.24 12.02 -19.23
CA LEU A 224 -3.46 11.73 -18.03
C LEU A 224 -4.45 11.36 -16.91
N VAL A 225 -4.02 10.52 -15.99
CA VAL A 225 -4.76 10.30 -14.74
C VAL A 225 -3.80 10.49 -13.56
N LEU A 226 -4.11 11.45 -12.69
CA LEU A 226 -3.37 11.61 -11.45
C LEU A 226 -3.85 10.56 -10.46
N ILE A 227 -2.95 9.68 -10.06
CA ILE A 227 -3.22 8.61 -9.10
C ILE A 227 -3.25 9.18 -7.66
N ASP A 228 -4.21 8.73 -6.87
CA ASP A 228 -4.35 8.99 -5.43
C ASP A 228 -4.36 10.49 -5.04
N THR A 229 -5.16 11.28 -5.74
CA THR A 229 -5.29 12.72 -5.48
C THR A 229 -6.14 13.07 -4.25
N ALA A 230 -7.06 12.21 -3.82
CA ALA A 230 -7.90 12.50 -2.65
C ALA A 230 -7.10 12.45 -1.33
N GLY A 231 -6.11 11.57 -1.21
CA GLY A 231 -5.16 11.58 -0.08
C GLY A 231 -4.31 12.85 -0.02
N LEU A 232 -3.97 13.42 -1.18
CA LEU A 232 -3.26 14.69 -1.27
C LEU A 232 -4.18 15.88 -0.91
N ARG A 233 -5.47 15.84 -1.27
CA ARG A 233 -6.45 16.90 -0.94
C ARG A 233 -6.93 16.88 0.52
N LYS A 234 -7.05 15.70 1.16
CA LYS A 234 -7.52 15.57 2.56
C LYS A 234 -6.48 15.95 3.62
N ARG A 235 -5.18 15.91 3.30
CA ARG A 235 -4.07 16.24 4.23
C ARG A 235 -4.06 17.67 4.76
N SER A 236 -4.98 18.55 4.33
CA SER A 236 -5.11 19.89 4.89
C SER A 236 -5.93 19.98 6.19
N ARG A 237 -6.55 18.88 6.66
CA ARG A 237 -7.52 18.95 7.78
C ARG A 237 -7.53 17.82 8.82
N VAL A 238 -6.67 16.81 8.72
CA VAL A 238 -6.67 15.70 9.70
C VAL A 238 -5.24 15.39 10.13
N GLU A 239 -4.96 15.64 11.41
CA GLU A 239 -3.81 15.08 12.14
C GLU A 239 -4.09 13.59 12.41
N ASP A 240 -3.05 12.75 12.32
CA ASP A 240 -3.02 11.33 12.67
C ASP A 240 -3.72 10.31 11.75
N GLU A 241 -3.42 10.32 10.44
CA GLU A 241 -3.35 9.04 9.71
C GLU A 241 -1.95 8.46 9.89
N ILE A 242 -1.83 7.29 10.54
CA ILE A 242 -0.59 6.57 10.85
C ILE A 242 0.39 6.65 9.66
N GLU A 243 1.66 7.02 9.91
CA GLU A 243 2.73 7.17 8.92
C GLU A 243 2.79 6.01 7.90
N PHE A 244 2.47 4.80 8.36
CA PHE A 244 2.35 3.60 7.53
C PHE A 244 1.35 3.72 6.36
N TYR A 245 0.17 4.31 6.55
CA TYR A 245 -0.80 4.45 5.47
C TYR A 245 -0.30 5.37 4.37
N SER A 246 0.53 6.37 4.73
CA SER A 246 1.23 7.18 3.75
C SER A 246 2.17 6.32 2.90
N THR A 247 2.86 5.36 3.51
CA THR A 247 3.79 4.46 2.81
C THR A 247 3.04 3.48 1.90
N LEU A 248 1.98 2.83 2.38
CA LEU A 248 1.15 1.92 1.59
C LEU A 248 0.56 2.61 0.35
N ARG A 249 -0.04 3.79 0.55
CA ARG A 249 -0.61 4.59 -0.54
C ARG A 249 0.45 4.99 -1.57
N THR A 250 1.63 5.40 -1.09
CA THR A 250 2.75 5.73 -1.98
C THR A 250 3.18 4.51 -2.80
N ALA A 251 3.32 3.33 -2.19
CA ALA A 251 3.70 2.11 -2.89
C ALA A 251 2.67 1.71 -3.97
N ARG A 252 1.37 1.78 -3.66
CA ARG A 252 0.30 1.54 -4.65
C ARG A 252 0.32 2.57 -5.78
N ALA A 253 0.54 3.84 -5.46
CA ALA A 253 0.62 4.89 -6.45
C ALA A 253 1.80 4.66 -7.41
N VAL A 254 2.97 4.28 -6.89
CA VAL A 254 4.15 3.94 -7.69
C VAL A 254 3.89 2.72 -8.59
N GLU A 255 3.26 1.67 -8.06
CA GLU A 255 3.01 0.44 -8.85
C GLU A 255 2.07 0.68 -10.04
N ARG A 256 1.08 1.56 -9.86
CA ARG A 256 0.07 1.91 -10.87
C ARG A 256 0.57 2.97 -11.86
N ALA A 257 1.62 3.71 -11.53
CA ALA A 257 2.10 4.83 -12.33
C ALA A 257 2.93 4.37 -13.53
N HIS A 258 2.69 4.99 -14.68
CA HIS A 258 3.67 5.00 -15.77
C HIS A 258 4.75 6.04 -15.50
N VAL A 259 4.39 7.16 -14.83
CA VAL A 259 5.33 8.22 -14.46
C VAL A 259 5.14 8.63 -13.00
N CYS A 260 6.21 8.64 -12.23
CA CYS A 260 6.26 9.15 -10.86
C CYS A 260 6.93 10.53 -10.82
N ILE A 261 6.22 11.52 -10.29
CA ILE A 261 6.78 12.84 -9.95
C ILE A 261 7.17 12.80 -8.48
N LEU A 262 8.47 12.64 -8.21
CA LEU A 262 9.04 12.67 -6.87
C LEU A 262 9.26 14.11 -6.44
N VAL A 263 8.47 14.58 -5.49
CA VAL A 263 8.58 15.94 -4.95
C VAL A 263 9.55 15.95 -3.79
N VAL A 264 10.61 16.77 -3.92
CA VAL A 264 11.65 16.95 -2.91
C VAL A 264 11.63 18.40 -2.43
N ASP A 265 11.82 18.61 -1.13
CA ASP A 265 11.94 19.95 -0.56
C ASP A 265 13.36 20.49 -0.81
N ALA A 266 13.48 21.66 -1.44
CA ALA A 266 14.76 22.29 -1.74
C ALA A 266 15.63 22.56 -0.50
N SER A 267 15.00 22.89 0.63
CA SER A 267 15.72 23.27 1.86
C SER A 267 16.29 22.06 2.60
N ASP A 268 15.60 20.92 2.51
CA ASP A 268 15.97 19.67 3.18
C ASP A 268 16.76 18.72 2.27
N GLY A 269 16.56 18.82 0.95
CA GLY A 269 17.07 17.89 -0.04
C GLY A 269 16.45 16.48 0.06
N MET A 270 17.12 15.50 -0.55
CA MET A 270 16.69 14.09 -0.52
C MET A 270 17.06 13.40 0.80
N HIS A 271 16.06 12.73 1.38
CA HIS A 271 16.19 11.84 2.54
C HIS A 271 16.05 10.36 2.15
N ALA A 272 16.31 9.47 3.11
CA ALA A 272 16.20 8.02 2.94
C ALA A 272 14.83 7.58 2.39
N GLN A 273 13.73 8.20 2.81
CA GLN A 273 12.39 7.88 2.30
C GLN A 273 12.20 8.31 0.83
N ASP A 274 12.74 9.46 0.43
CA ASP A 274 12.68 9.92 -0.97
C ASP A 274 13.50 8.98 -1.88
N LEU A 275 14.68 8.56 -1.42
CA LEU A 275 15.53 7.59 -2.12
C LEU A 275 14.86 6.22 -2.26
N LYS A 276 14.16 5.76 -1.22
CA LYS A 276 13.39 4.51 -1.26
C LYS A 276 12.28 4.58 -2.30
N ILE A 277 11.46 5.64 -2.26
CA ILE A 277 10.38 5.85 -3.24
C ILE A 277 10.95 5.91 -4.67
N ALA A 278 12.07 6.60 -4.87
CA ALA A 278 12.74 6.66 -6.17
C ALA A 278 13.21 5.28 -6.64
N ASN A 279 13.80 4.49 -5.75
CA ASN A 279 14.27 3.15 -6.05
C ASN A 279 13.10 2.21 -6.38
N ASP A 280 12.01 2.26 -5.62
CA ASP A 280 10.80 1.47 -5.88
C ASP A 280 10.21 1.78 -7.27
N ALA A 281 10.15 3.07 -7.64
CA ALA A 281 9.69 3.50 -8.96
C ALA A 281 10.65 3.03 -10.09
N TRP A 282 11.95 3.09 -9.83
CA TRP A 282 12.99 2.68 -10.79
C TRP A 282 12.95 1.17 -11.05
N GLU A 283 12.92 0.35 -9.99
CA GLU A 283 12.86 -1.11 -10.08
C GLU A 283 11.57 -1.58 -10.76
N ARG A 284 10.47 -0.84 -10.58
CA ARG A 284 9.20 -1.09 -11.28
C ARG A 284 9.27 -0.79 -12.79
N GLY A 285 10.24 0.01 -13.22
CA GLY A 285 10.38 0.52 -14.58
C GLY A 285 9.47 1.70 -14.90
N ALA A 286 8.98 2.43 -13.88
CA ALA A 286 8.22 3.65 -14.09
C ALA A 286 9.17 4.79 -14.51
N GLY A 287 8.69 5.70 -15.37
CA GLY A 287 9.38 6.96 -15.61
C GLY A 287 9.44 7.78 -14.32
N ILE A 288 10.54 8.47 -14.06
CA ILE A 288 10.70 9.30 -12.86
C ILE A 288 11.00 10.73 -13.29
N ILE A 289 10.41 11.69 -12.59
CA ILE A 289 10.72 13.12 -12.67
C ILE A 289 10.94 13.60 -11.24
N VAL A 290 12.05 14.29 -10.97
CA VAL A 290 12.29 14.89 -9.65
C VAL A 290 11.87 16.35 -9.71
N ALA A 291 10.87 16.72 -8.91
CA ALA A 291 10.40 18.09 -8.76
C ALA A 291 10.94 18.70 -7.47
N VAL A 292 11.85 19.69 -7.59
CA VAL A 292 12.47 20.36 -6.44
C VAL A 292 11.58 21.53 -6.01
N ASN A 293 10.73 21.29 -5.02
CA ASN A 293 9.73 22.22 -4.54
C ASN A 293 10.24 23.11 -3.41
N LYS A 294 9.49 24.19 -3.10
CA LYS A 294 9.87 25.23 -2.14
C LYS A 294 11.18 25.94 -2.47
N TRP A 295 11.56 25.95 -3.74
CA TRP A 295 12.75 26.62 -4.23
C TRP A 295 12.77 28.11 -3.84
N ASP A 296 11.59 28.74 -3.73
CA ASP A 296 11.40 30.12 -3.27
C ASP A 296 12.00 30.41 -1.88
N LEU A 297 12.13 29.41 -1.01
CA LEU A 297 12.69 29.55 0.35
C LEU A 297 14.22 29.63 0.40
N ILE A 298 14.92 29.35 -0.70
CA ILE A 298 16.38 29.49 -0.75
C ILE A 298 16.72 31.00 -0.85
N GLU A 299 17.28 31.56 0.21
CA GLU A 299 17.56 33.01 0.35
C GLU A 299 18.68 33.48 -0.58
N GLU A 300 19.82 32.76 -0.61
CA GLU A 300 21.01 33.14 -1.39
C GLU A 300 21.08 32.38 -2.72
N LYS A 301 20.34 32.88 -3.73
CA LYS A 301 20.39 32.32 -5.09
C LYS A 301 21.36 33.11 -5.97
N ASP A 302 22.23 32.37 -6.64
CA ASP A 302 23.01 32.84 -7.79
C ASP A 302 22.73 31.98 -9.02
N THR A 303 23.35 32.33 -10.15
CA THR A 303 23.18 31.65 -11.44
C THR A 303 23.51 30.15 -11.38
N ASN A 304 24.35 29.72 -10.44
CA ASN A 304 24.81 28.34 -10.29
C ASN A 304 24.10 27.60 -9.14
N THR A 305 23.17 28.21 -8.42
CA THR A 305 22.47 27.54 -7.31
C THR A 305 21.67 26.32 -7.79
N ALA A 306 21.06 26.40 -8.98
CA ALA A 306 20.33 25.28 -9.56
C ALA A 306 21.26 24.10 -9.91
N VAL A 307 22.39 24.38 -10.58
CA VAL A 307 23.38 23.38 -10.97
C VAL A 307 23.96 22.68 -9.74
N ARG A 308 24.36 23.45 -8.72
CA ARG A 308 24.89 22.89 -7.45
C ARG A 308 23.84 22.05 -6.72
N GLY A 309 22.58 22.49 -6.71
CA GLY A 309 21.48 21.72 -6.13
C GLY A 309 21.27 20.38 -6.84
N GLU A 310 21.27 20.39 -8.17
CA GLU A 310 21.15 19.19 -8.99
C GLU A 310 22.32 18.22 -8.76
N GLU A 311 23.56 18.71 -8.72
CA GLU A 311 24.75 17.90 -8.41
C GLU A 311 24.66 17.23 -7.03
N VAL A 312 24.19 17.96 -6.00
CA VAL A 312 24.01 17.42 -4.65
C VAL A 312 22.95 16.32 -4.62
N LEU A 313 21.84 16.49 -5.34
CA LEU A 313 20.78 15.49 -5.42
C LEU A 313 21.24 14.25 -6.19
N LYS A 314 21.92 14.44 -7.34
CA LYS A 314 22.50 13.34 -8.13
C LYS A 314 23.56 12.57 -7.35
N ALA A 315 24.39 13.24 -6.56
CA ALA A 315 25.37 12.58 -5.71
C ALA A 315 24.71 11.66 -4.65
N LYS A 316 23.55 12.03 -4.13
CA LYS A 316 22.76 11.20 -3.19
C LYS A 316 22.00 10.06 -3.89
N ALA A 317 21.64 10.23 -5.15
CA ALA A 317 20.93 9.24 -5.95
C ALA A 317 21.58 9.04 -7.32
N PRO A 318 22.77 8.39 -7.41
CA PRO A 318 23.50 8.25 -8.67
C PRO A 318 22.71 7.52 -9.76
N PHE A 319 21.81 6.62 -9.38
CA PHE A 319 20.92 5.92 -10.29
C PHE A 319 19.89 6.84 -10.97
N LEU A 320 19.71 8.08 -10.49
CA LEU A 320 18.84 9.09 -11.08
C LEU A 320 19.60 10.11 -11.95
N GLU A 321 20.88 9.88 -12.29
CA GLU A 321 21.71 10.82 -13.05
C GLU A 321 21.08 11.27 -14.38
N TYR A 322 20.35 10.35 -15.03
CA TYR A 322 19.70 10.54 -16.34
C TYR A 322 18.26 11.03 -16.25
N ILE A 323 17.75 11.30 -15.05
CA ILE A 323 16.37 11.70 -14.83
C ILE A 323 16.23 13.23 -14.85
N PRO A 324 15.16 13.77 -15.45
CA PRO A 324 14.90 15.21 -15.42
C PRO A 324 14.70 15.72 -13.98
N PHE A 325 15.43 16.79 -13.64
CA PHE A 325 15.20 17.63 -12.46
C PHE A 325 14.47 18.91 -12.90
N ALA A 326 13.35 19.22 -12.26
CA ALA A 326 12.46 20.34 -12.60
C ALA A 326 12.13 21.21 -11.39
#